data_AF-A0A4U3AHN7-F1
#
_entry.id   AF-A0A4U3AHN7-F1
#
_cell.length_a   1.000
_cell.length_b   1.000
_cell.length_c   1.000
_cell.angle_alpha   90.00
_cell.angle_beta   90.00
_cell.angle_gamma   90.00
#
_symmetry.space_group_name_H-M   'P 1'
#
loop_
_entity.id
_entity.type
_entity.pdbx_description
1 polymer ?
#
loop_
_entity_poly.entity_id
_entity_poly.type
_entity_poly.pdbx_seq_one_letter_code
_entity_poly.pdbx_strand_id
1 'polypeptide(L)'
;HYLSFITHNMDVDNGQGRFNPSVYSGKYHLSQVYIVHPNDGYVGKLDDVYAVHPKNIQQADELEIEKTVSNEVLGKGDGARKVFHLEHKPKGDTLKLLRSCIEVPKEEYVYNPDDKTVTFKEPPVNDAEILAYYEIAQLYRYTLPTTPVSPMTQAKATPFNPIGLAIYKEDI
;
A
#
# COMPACT_ATOMS: atom_id res chain seq x y z
N HIS A 1 -1.54 17.47 10.58
CA HIS A 1 -1.23 16.10 10.12
C HIS A 1 -0.27 15.48 11.11
N TYR A 2 -0.62 14.31 11.65
CA TYR A 2 0.23 13.57 12.57
C TYR A 2 0.53 12.20 11.97
N LEU A 3 1.81 11.84 11.93
CA LEU A 3 2.27 10.49 11.60
C LEU A 3 2.58 9.81 12.93
N SER A 4 1.83 8.75 13.27
CA SER A 4 2.01 7.99 14.50
C SER A 4 2.34 6.55 14.16
N PHE A 5 3.38 6.01 14.78
CA PHE A 5 3.75 4.61 14.70
C PHE A 5 4.20 4.12 16.09
N ILE A 6 4.03 2.83 16.35
CA ILE A 6 4.42 2.21 17.62
C ILE A 6 5.82 1.62 17.43
N THR A 7 6.73 1.93 18.35
CA THR A 7 8.10 1.41 18.36
C THR A 7 8.51 0.96 19.76
N HIS A 8 9.51 0.09 19.83
CA HIS A 8 10.04 -0.49 21.06
C HIS A 8 11.41 0.10 21.41
N ASN A 9 11.73 0.08 22.71
CA ASN A 9 13.04 0.51 23.19
C ASN A 9 14.11 -0.46 22.67
N MET A 10 15.16 0.10 22.05
CA MET A 10 16.27 -0.64 21.44
C MET A 10 16.94 -1.62 22.41
N ASP A 11 17.04 -1.24 23.68
CA ASP A 11 17.76 -2.02 24.70
C ASP A 11 16.91 -3.15 25.30
N VAL A 12 15.57 -3.07 25.14
CA VAL A 12 14.60 -4.05 25.66
C VAL A 12 14.15 -5.03 24.59
N ASP A 13 14.18 -4.62 23.32
CA ASP A 13 13.87 -5.50 22.18
C ASP A 13 15.02 -6.48 21.96
N ASN A 14 14.95 -7.61 22.67
CA ASN A 14 15.96 -8.66 22.69
C ASN A 14 16.02 -9.49 21.38
N GLY A 15 15.64 -8.89 20.24
CA GLY A 15 15.46 -9.58 18.96
C GLY A 15 14.30 -10.58 18.94
N GLN A 16 13.56 -10.74 20.03
CA GLN A 16 12.46 -11.72 20.17
C GLN A 16 11.05 -11.09 20.21
N GLY A 17 10.92 -9.78 19.97
CA GLY A 17 9.60 -9.13 19.82
C GLY A 17 8.70 -9.88 18.82
N ARG A 18 7.42 -10.06 19.20
CA ARG A 18 6.37 -10.87 18.52
C ARG A 18 6.02 -10.47 17.08
N PHE A 19 6.71 -9.49 16.49
CA PHE A 19 6.57 -9.04 15.10
C PHE A 19 7.76 -9.50 14.23
N ASN A 20 8.27 -10.70 14.51
CA ASN A 20 9.01 -11.47 13.51
C ASN A 20 8.13 -11.68 12.26
N PRO A 21 8.69 -12.07 11.10
CA PRO A 21 7.89 -12.68 10.06
C PRO A 21 6.97 -13.71 10.72
N SER A 22 5.67 -13.56 10.49
CA SER A 22 4.64 -14.33 11.20
C SER A 22 5.06 -15.78 11.26
N VAL A 23 5.11 -16.38 12.44
CA VAL A 23 5.57 -17.78 12.60
C VAL A 23 4.75 -18.73 11.72
N TYR A 24 3.53 -18.34 11.37
CA TYR A 24 2.62 -19.10 10.52
C TYR A 24 2.81 -18.84 9.02
N SER A 25 3.22 -17.63 8.60
CA SER A 25 3.27 -17.26 7.18
C SER A 25 4.65 -16.85 6.68
N GLY A 26 5.63 -16.67 7.54
CA GLY A 26 6.96 -16.15 7.21
C GLY A 26 6.95 -14.69 6.70
N LYS A 27 5.81 -13.99 6.77
CA LYS A 27 5.65 -12.63 6.22
C LYS A 27 5.81 -11.55 7.27
N TYR A 28 6.52 -10.48 6.93
CA TYR A 28 6.65 -9.29 7.79
C TYR A 28 5.32 -8.53 7.91
N HIS A 29 5.11 -7.90 9.06
CA HIS A 29 4.01 -6.96 9.25
C HIS A 29 4.32 -5.64 8.53
N LEU A 30 3.66 -5.44 7.39
CA LEU A 30 3.70 -4.21 6.61
C LEU A 30 2.51 -3.35 7.03
N SER A 31 2.75 -2.08 7.38
CA SER A 31 1.69 -1.14 7.71
C SER A 31 1.59 -0.04 6.66
N GLN A 32 0.39 0.22 6.15
CA GLN A 32 0.14 1.38 5.31
C GLN A 32 0.27 2.66 6.15
N VAL A 33 0.83 3.71 5.56
CA VAL A 33 0.96 5.01 6.23
C VAL A 33 -0.28 5.84 5.94
N TYR A 34 -1.09 6.11 6.96
CA TYR A 34 -2.33 6.88 6.80
C TYR A 34 -2.12 8.38 7.03
N ILE A 35 -2.86 9.19 6.28
CA ILE A 35 -2.97 10.64 6.45
C ILE A 35 -4.20 10.92 7.32
N VAL A 36 -3.96 11.44 8.52
CA VAL A 36 -5.01 11.78 9.48
C VAL A 36 -5.15 13.29 9.60
N HIS A 37 -6.34 13.80 9.32
CA HIS A 37 -6.75 15.17 9.61
C HIS A 37 -7.40 15.23 11.00
N PRO A 38 -7.06 16.20 11.86
CA PRO A 38 -7.56 16.25 13.24
C PRO A 38 -9.09 16.28 13.37
N ASN A 39 -9.79 16.91 12.42
CA ASN A 39 -11.25 17.04 12.46
C ASN A 39 -11.98 16.00 11.60
N ASP A 40 -11.36 15.56 10.50
CA ASP A 40 -11.99 14.67 9.51
C ASP A 40 -11.57 13.20 9.67
N GLY A 41 -10.66 12.92 10.61
CA GLY A 41 -10.15 11.57 10.83
C GLY A 41 -9.22 11.11 9.71
N TYR A 42 -9.39 9.88 9.25
CA TYR A 42 -8.57 9.29 8.18
C TYR A 42 -9.00 9.85 6.82
N VAL A 43 -8.15 10.69 6.22
CA VAL A 43 -8.44 11.36 4.94
C VAL A 43 -7.84 10.60 3.75
N GLY A 44 -6.79 9.82 3.99
CA GLY A 44 -6.16 9.02 2.94
C GLY A 44 -5.02 8.18 3.46
N LYS A 45 -4.23 7.67 2.53
CA LYS A 45 -3.00 6.92 2.79
C LYS A 45 -1.94 7.32 1.77
N LEU A 46 -0.68 7.18 2.16
CA LEU A 46 0.42 7.32 1.21
C LEU A 46 0.41 6.11 0.28
N ASP A 47 0.35 6.43 -1.01
CA ASP A 47 0.49 5.44 -2.06
C ASP A 47 1.94 4.95 -2.11
N ASP A 48 2.14 3.67 -2.44
CA ASP A 48 3.45 3.07 -2.70
C ASP A 48 4.50 3.21 -1.57
N VAL A 49 4.05 3.43 -0.34
CA VAL A 49 4.92 3.52 0.84
C VAL A 49 4.38 2.66 1.97
N TYR A 50 5.23 1.76 2.45
CA TYR A 50 4.95 0.94 3.63
C TYR A 50 5.88 1.30 4.78
N ALA A 51 5.32 1.37 5.97
CA ALA A 51 6.09 1.40 7.20
C ALA A 51 6.48 -0.03 7.58
N VAL A 52 7.79 -0.28 7.69
CA VAL A 52 8.36 -1.60 7.95
C VAL A 52 9.28 -1.51 9.16
N HIS A 53 9.13 -2.45 10.08
CA HIS A 53 9.99 -2.51 11.25
C HIS A 53 11.41 -2.97 10.84
N PRO A 54 12.49 -2.37 11.37
CA PRO A 54 13.88 -2.63 10.98
C PRO A 54 14.46 -4.01 11.35
N LYS A 55 13.62 -5.01 11.58
CA LYS A 55 14.07 -6.28 12.15
C LYS A 55 14.59 -7.20 11.04
N ASN A 56 15.88 -7.52 11.06
CA ASN A 56 16.58 -8.33 10.06
C ASN A 56 16.53 -7.79 8.61
N ILE A 57 16.24 -6.49 8.44
CA ILE A 57 16.26 -5.81 7.14
C ILE A 57 17.28 -4.67 7.26
N GLN A 58 18.27 -4.68 6.38
CA GLN A 58 19.32 -3.68 6.32
C GLN A 58 18.99 -2.55 5.35
N GLN A 59 19.71 -1.45 5.48
CA GLN A 59 19.57 -0.30 4.59
C GLN A 59 19.73 -0.73 3.13
N ALA A 60 18.80 -0.29 2.28
CA ALA A 60 18.77 -0.58 0.85
C ALA A 60 18.47 -2.04 0.47
N ASP A 61 18.07 -2.88 1.43
CA ASP A 61 17.49 -4.18 1.12
C ASP A 61 16.21 -4.01 0.29
N GLU A 62 15.97 -4.99 -0.58
CA GLU A 62 14.81 -5.03 -1.46
C GLU A 62 13.75 -5.94 -0.86
N LEU A 63 12.51 -5.45 -0.86
CA LEU A 63 11.35 -6.11 -0.31
C LEU A 63 10.37 -6.37 -1.44
N GLU A 64 10.22 -7.64 -1.77
CA GLU A 64 9.23 -8.11 -2.71
C GLU A 64 7.87 -8.27 -2.02
N ILE A 65 6.84 -7.62 -2.59
CA ILE A 65 5.47 -7.73 -2.11
C ILE A 65 4.61 -8.35 -3.21
N GLU A 66 4.23 -9.61 -2.99
CA GLU A 66 3.22 -10.31 -3.78
C GLU A 66 1.91 -10.48 -2.98
N LYS A 67 0.80 -10.03 -3.57
CA LYS A 67 -0.53 -10.15 -2.96
C LYS A 67 -1.61 -10.26 -4.04
N THR A 68 -2.62 -11.08 -3.76
CA THR A 68 -3.86 -11.09 -4.53
C THR A 68 -4.85 -10.16 -3.86
N VAL A 69 -5.32 -9.16 -4.60
CA VAL A 69 -6.40 -8.27 -4.21
C VAL A 69 -7.70 -8.85 -4.77
N SER A 70 -8.61 -9.25 -3.89
CA SER A 70 -9.89 -9.82 -4.30
C SER A 70 -11.04 -8.84 -4.18
N ASN A 71 -11.17 -8.06 -3.10
CA ASN A 71 -12.37 -7.25 -2.89
C ASN A 71 -12.02 -5.78 -2.65
N GLU A 72 -11.25 -5.17 -3.57
CA GLU A 72 -10.99 -3.74 -3.47
C GLU A 72 -12.19 -2.95 -3.96
N VAL A 73 -12.77 -2.14 -3.07
CA VAL A 73 -13.90 -1.27 -3.38
C VAL A 73 -13.37 0.06 -3.92
N LEU A 74 -13.53 0.29 -5.23
CA LEU A 74 -13.11 1.55 -5.86
C LEU A 74 -14.11 2.68 -5.64
N GLY A 75 -15.35 2.32 -5.32
CA GLY A 75 -16.44 3.25 -5.03
C GLY A 75 -17.77 2.80 -5.63
N LYS A 76 -18.73 3.72 -5.58
CA LYS A 76 -20.05 3.57 -6.18
C LYS A 76 -20.19 4.43 -7.43
N GLY A 77 -20.91 3.93 -8.42
CA GLY A 77 -21.38 4.72 -9.55
C GLY A 77 -22.40 5.78 -9.12
N ASP A 78 -22.29 6.97 -9.69
CA ASP A 78 -23.22 8.10 -9.55
C ASP A 78 -23.84 8.50 -10.91
N GLY A 79 -23.70 7.63 -11.93
CA GLY A 79 -24.18 7.90 -13.29
C GLY A 79 -23.39 8.96 -14.07
N ALA A 80 -22.35 9.58 -13.48
CA ALA A 80 -21.55 10.62 -14.11
C ALA A 80 -20.04 10.35 -14.06
N ARG A 81 -19.55 9.80 -12.95
CA ARG A 81 -18.15 9.47 -12.68
C ARG A 81 -17.74 8.24 -13.49
N LYS A 82 -16.77 8.45 -14.37
CA LYS A 82 -16.20 7.40 -15.22
C LYS A 82 -14.85 6.90 -14.72
N VAL A 83 -14.18 7.67 -13.87
CA VAL A 83 -12.79 7.45 -13.47
C VAL A 83 -12.72 6.93 -12.03
N PHE A 84 -12.07 5.78 -11.88
CA PHE A 84 -11.84 5.11 -10.61
C PHE A 84 -10.35 4.85 -10.45
N HIS A 85 -9.81 4.99 -9.24
CA HIS A 85 -8.39 4.84 -8.96
C HIS A 85 -8.18 3.52 -8.21
N LEU A 86 -7.22 2.72 -8.67
CA LEU A 86 -6.74 1.51 -8.00
C LEU A 86 -5.70 1.89 -6.94
N GLU A 87 -5.64 1.10 -5.87
CA GLU A 87 -4.60 1.24 -4.84
C GLU A 87 -3.21 0.84 -5.34
N HIS A 88 -3.13 -0.21 -6.16
CA HIS A 88 -1.87 -0.73 -6.66
C HIS A 88 -1.94 -1.00 -8.16
N LYS A 89 -0.75 -1.07 -8.79
CA LYS A 89 -0.65 -1.45 -10.19
C LYS A 89 -0.85 -2.96 -10.34
N PRO A 90 -1.77 -3.42 -11.22
CA PRO A 90 -1.94 -4.84 -11.51
C PRO A 90 -0.69 -5.44 -12.15
N LYS A 91 -0.35 -6.66 -11.75
CA LYS A 91 0.67 -7.49 -12.39
C LYS A 91 0.16 -7.93 -13.75
N GLY A 92 0.74 -7.41 -14.82
CA GLY A 92 0.35 -7.74 -16.20
C GLY A 92 -1.15 -7.50 -16.46
N ASP A 93 -1.83 -8.50 -17.05
CA ASP A 93 -3.23 -8.41 -17.47
C ASP A 93 -4.21 -9.10 -16.49
N THR A 94 -3.84 -9.15 -15.21
CA THR A 94 -4.60 -9.80 -14.13
C THR A 94 -5.82 -8.99 -13.64
N LEU A 95 -5.96 -7.74 -14.09
CA LEU A 95 -7.05 -6.85 -13.68
C LEU A 95 -8.41 -7.36 -14.19
N LYS A 96 -9.31 -7.61 -13.24
CA LYS A 96 -10.72 -7.88 -13.44
C LYS A 96 -11.53 -6.87 -12.63
N LEU A 97 -12.55 -6.31 -13.27
CA LEU A 97 -13.47 -5.38 -12.62
C LEU A 97 -14.84 -6.03 -12.53
N LEU A 98 -15.49 -5.87 -11.39
CA LEU A 98 -16.86 -6.31 -11.18
C LEU A 98 -17.74 -5.09 -10.89
N ARG A 99 -18.85 -5.00 -11.59
CA ARG A 99 -19.92 -4.04 -11.33
C ARG A 99 -21.07 -4.79 -10.67
N SER A 100 -21.38 -4.48 -9.42
CA SER A 100 -22.41 -5.18 -8.63
C SER A 100 -22.23 -6.71 -8.66
N CYS A 101 -20.99 -7.18 -8.46
CA CYS A 101 -20.58 -8.59 -8.51
C CYS A 101 -20.65 -9.27 -9.89
N ILE A 102 -20.84 -8.51 -10.98
CA ILE A 102 -20.82 -9.02 -12.36
C ILE A 102 -19.53 -8.55 -13.03
N GLU A 103 -18.74 -9.47 -13.59
CA GLU A 103 -17.51 -9.15 -14.31
C GLU A 103 -17.81 -8.25 -15.52
N VAL A 104 -17.09 -7.13 -15.59
CA VAL A 104 -17.18 -6.15 -16.67
C VAL A 104 -16.20 -6.58 -17.78
N PRO A 105 -16.65 -6.70 -19.03
CA PRO A 105 -15.78 -7.00 -20.16
C PRO A 105 -14.69 -5.94 -20.32
N LYS A 106 -13.49 -6.36 -20.75
CA LYS A 106 -12.33 -5.45 -20.96
C LYS A 106 -12.60 -4.38 -22.02
N GLU A 107 -13.58 -4.61 -22.89
CA GLU A 107 -13.99 -3.66 -23.91
C GLU A 107 -14.76 -2.46 -23.34
N GLU A 108 -15.30 -2.56 -22.12
CA GLU A 108 -16.11 -1.50 -21.50
C GLU A 108 -15.27 -0.49 -20.69
N TYR A 109 -13.99 -0.78 -20.46
CA TYR A 109 -13.09 0.09 -19.69
C TYR A 109 -11.70 0.21 -20.30
N VAL A 110 -11.02 1.30 -19.97
CA VAL A 110 -9.62 1.55 -20.32
C VAL A 110 -8.83 1.71 -19.04
N TYR A 111 -7.81 0.88 -18.86
CA TYR A 111 -6.88 0.99 -17.74
C TYR A 111 -5.67 1.85 -18.14
N ASN A 112 -5.41 2.91 -17.37
CA ASN A 112 -4.18 3.70 -17.48
C ASN A 112 -3.21 3.26 -16.36
N PRO A 113 -2.08 2.61 -16.72
CA PRO A 113 -1.11 2.12 -15.74
C PRO A 113 -0.32 3.22 -15.02
N ASP A 114 -0.20 4.41 -15.61
CA ASP A 114 0.61 5.49 -15.04
C ASP A 114 -0.12 6.17 -13.88
N ASP A 115 -1.41 6.43 -14.05
CA ASP A 115 -2.24 7.08 -13.03
C ASP A 115 -2.95 6.06 -12.12
N LYS A 116 -2.75 4.76 -12.34
CA LYS A 116 -3.50 3.65 -11.70
C LYS A 116 -5.02 3.83 -11.83
N THR A 117 -5.48 4.40 -12.94
CA THR A 117 -6.90 4.73 -13.13
C THR A 117 -7.57 3.80 -14.11
N VAL A 118 -8.81 3.43 -13.81
CA VAL A 118 -9.75 2.78 -14.71
C VAL A 118 -10.76 3.82 -15.18
N THR A 119 -10.90 3.96 -16.49
CA THR A 119 -11.93 4.80 -17.11
C THR A 119 -12.96 3.94 -17.81
N PHE A 120 -14.20 3.94 -17.34
CA PHE A 120 -15.32 3.28 -18.02
C PHE A 120 -15.81 4.11 -19.21
N LYS A 121 -16.17 3.44 -20.32
CA LYS A 121 -16.74 4.12 -21.50
C LYS A 121 -18.10 4.73 -21.18
N GLU A 122 -18.95 3.94 -20.54
CA GLU A 122 -20.24 4.35 -20.02
C GLU A 122 -20.16 4.53 -18.50
N PRO A 123 -20.73 5.61 -17.95
CA PRO A 123 -20.70 5.83 -16.52
C PRO A 123 -21.50 4.71 -15.81
N PRO A 124 -20.96 4.13 -14.74
CA PRO A 124 -21.67 3.12 -13.96
C PRO A 124 -22.97 3.72 -13.38
N VAL A 125 -24.05 2.94 -13.42
CA VAL A 125 -25.37 3.35 -12.91
C VAL A 125 -25.31 3.71 -11.42
N ASN A 126 -26.26 4.54 -10.96
CA ASN A 126 -26.35 4.94 -9.56
C ASN A 126 -26.32 3.73 -8.61
N ASP A 127 -25.49 3.82 -7.58
CA ASP A 127 -25.28 2.81 -6.54
C ASP A 127 -24.66 1.48 -7.01
N ALA A 128 -24.19 1.38 -8.26
CA ALA A 128 -23.42 0.22 -8.69
C ALA A 128 -22.05 0.23 -8.00
N GLU A 129 -21.81 -0.77 -7.16
CA GLU A 129 -20.52 -0.96 -6.50
C GLU A 129 -19.49 -1.50 -7.49
N ILE A 130 -18.32 -0.87 -7.53
CA ILE A 130 -17.23 -1.26 -8.41
C ILE A 130 -16.15 -1.91 -7.56
N LEU A 131 -15.91 -3.19 -7.86
CA LEU A 131 -14.90 -4.00 -7.21
C LEU A 131 -13.77 -4.29 -8.20
N ALA A 132 -12.54 -4.31 -7.71
CA ALA A 132 -11.37 -4.71 -8.47
C ALA A 132 -10.74 -5.98 -7.89
N TYR A 133 -10.36 -6.89 -8.80
CA TYR A 133 -9.62 -8.10 -8.52
C TYR A 133 -8.37 -8.08 -9.39
N TYR A 134 -7.20 -8.21 -8.77
CA TYR A 134 -5.93 -8.23 -9.48
C TYR A 134 -4.82 -8.78 -8.59
N GLU A 135 -3.72 -9.20 -9.20
CA GLU A 135 -2.51 -9.58 -8.47
C GLU A 135 -1.54 -8.42 -8.48
N ILE A 136 -0.79 -8.25 -7.40
CA ILE A 136 0.31 -7.28 -7.31
C ILE A 136 1.60 -8.04 -7.13
N ALA A 137 2.65 -7.57 -7.80
CA ALA A 137 4.02 -7.96 -7.54
C ALA A 137 4.89 -6.72 -7.75
N GLN A 138 5.38 -6.17 -6.66
CA GLN A 138 6.13 -4.92 -6.65
C GLN A 138 7.33 -5.03 -5.73
N LEU A 139 8.43 -4.42 -6.14
CA LEU A 139 9.67 -4.35 -5.40
C LEU A 139 9.80 -3.00 -4.71
N TYR A 140 10.05 -3.03 -3.41
CA TYR A 140 10.23 -1.84 -2.58
C TYR A 140 11.65 -1.80 -2.04
N ARG A 141 12.25 -0.61 -1.98
CA ARG A 141 13.54 -0.40 -1.35
C ARG A 141 13.36 0.06 0.08
N TYR A 142 13.98 -0.65 1.02
CA TYR A 142 13.92 -0.32 2.42
C TYR A 142 14.93 0.79 2.79
N THR A 143 14.47 1.76 3.57
CA THR A 143 15.28 2.89 4.05
C THR A 143 15.04 3.15 5.54
N LEU A 144 16.13 3.39 6.27
CA LEU A 144 16.13 3.75 7.68
C LEU A 144 16.40 5.25 7.84
N PRO A 145 15.57 5.98 8.60
CA PRO A 145 15.73 7.42 8.81
C PRO A 145 16.99 7.78 9.61
N THR A 146 17.67 6.81 10.23
CA THR A 146 18.98 7.04 10.88
C THR A 146 20.17 6.94 9.92
N THR A 147 19.94 6.70 8.62
CA THR A 147 20.99 6.59 7.61
C THR A 147 20.97 7.77 6.64
N PRO A 148 22.11 8.17 6.06
CA PRO A 148 22.19 9.31 5.15
C PRO A 148 21.40 9.15 3.84
N VAL A 149 20.95 7.94 3.54
CA VAL A 149 20.29 7.58 2.27
C VAL A 149 18.77 7.65 2.39
N SER A 150 18.23 7.96 3.59
CA SER A 150 16.79 8.11 3.77
C SER A 150 16.32 9.54 3.43
N PRO A 151 15.19 9.70 2.71
CA PRO A 151 14.60 11.01 2.45
C PRO A 151 14.10 11.70 3.74
N MET A 152 13.97 10.95 4.84
CA MET A 152 13.53 11.43 6.14
C MET A 152 14.65 11.26 7.18
N THR A 153 15.87 11.69 6.84
CA THR A 153 17.01 11.58 7.76
C THR A 153 16.73 12.35 9.05
N GLN A 154 16.73 11.67 10.19
CA GLN A 154 16.56 12.27 11.51
C GLN A 154 17.72 11.88 12.42
N ALA A 155 18.19 12.85 13.21
CA ALA A 155 19.14 12.57 14.28
C ALA A 155 18.51 11.60 15.28
N LYS A 156 19.30 10.64 15.79
CA LYS A 156 18.85 9.72 16.82
C LYS A 156 18.53 10.51 18.10
N ALA A 157 17.26 10.82 18.29
CA ALA A 157 16.78 11.64 19.41
C ALA A 157 16.16 10.82 20.55
N THR A 158 15.86 9.54 20.31
CA THR A 158 15.17 8.68 21.28
C THR A 158 15.85 7.30 21.39
N PRO A 159 15.65 6.58 22.51
CA PRO A 159 16.13 5.21 22.67
C PRO A 159 15.24 4.18 21.95
N PHE A 160 14.22 4.62 21.21
CA PHE A 160 13.34 3.72 20.46
C PHE A 160 13.89 3.48 19.04
N ASN A 161 13.64 2.28 18.50
CA ASN A 161 14.05 1.96 17.14
C ASN A 161 13.29 2.86 16.13
N PRO A 162 13.97 3.50 15.17
CA PRO A 162 13.27 4.18 14.09
C PRO A 162 12.48 3.18 13.24
N ILE A 163 11.30 3.58 12.76
CA ILE A 163 10.62 2.80 11.72
C ILE A 163 11.29 3.07 10.38
N GLY A 164 11.50 2.02 9.58
CA GLY A 164 11.95 2.19 8.22
C GLY A 164 10.80 2.33 7.25
N LEU A 165 11.11 2.92 6.10
CA LEU A 165 10.19 3.11 5.00
C LEU A 165 10.60 2.18 3.86
N ALA A 166 9.69 1.32 3.44
CA ALA A 166 9.78 0.62 2.18
C ALA A 166 9.13 1.51 1.11
N ILE A 167 9.96 2.03 0.21
CA ILE A 167 9.57 2.96 -0.85
C ILE A 167 9.57 2.19 -2.16
N TYR A 168 8.51 2.33 -2.95
CA TYR A 168 8.41 1.65 -4.24
C TYR A 168 9.64 1.91 -5.12
N LYS A 169 10.12 0.85 -5.77
CA LYS A 169 11.26 0.87 -6.70
C LYS A 169 10.81 0.53 -8.11
N GLU A 170 10.23 -0.65 -8.31
CA GLU A 170 9.80 -1.14 -9.63
C GLU A 170 8.76 -2.27 -9.52
N ASP A 171 8.02 -2.49 -10.60
CA ASP A 171 7.14 -3.65 -10.76
C ASP A 171 7.95 -4.87 -11.21
N ILE A 172 7.49 -6.08 -10.85
CA ILE A 172 8.16 -7.36 -11.17
C ILE A 172 7.21 -8.39 -11.82
#